data_AF-A0A7C9EMU0-F1
#
_entry.id   AF-A0A7C9EMU0-F1
#
_cell.length_a   1.000
_cell.length_b   1.000
_cell.length_c   1.000
_cell.angle_alpha   90.00
_cell.angle_beta   90.00
_cell.angle_gamma   90.00
#
_symmetry.space_group_name_H-M   'P 1'
#
loop_
_entity.id
_entity.type
_entity.pdbx_description
1 polymer ?
#
loop_
_entity_poly.entity_id
_entity_poly.type
_entity_poly.pdbx_seq_one_letter_code
_entity_poly.pdbx_strand_id
1 'polypeptide(L)'
;ALAEDDSISTSSGTTALTALILGRLLLVANAGDCRAVLCRKGEAIDMSEDHRPTHPSEKRRVEELGGFIDDGYLNGVLSVTRALGDWDLKLPGASASPLIAEP
;
A
#
# COMPACT_ATOMS: atom_id res chain seq x y z
N ALA A 1 20.28 4.04 -2.61
CA ALA A 1 19.02 3.27 -2.77
C ALA A 1 18.24 3.90 -3.92
N LEU A 2 17.36 3.19 -4.62
CA LEU A 2 16.74 3.62 -5.90
C LEU A 2 16.16 5.05 -5.96
N ALA A 3 15.90 5.68 -4.81
CA ALA A 3 15.48 7.07 -4.70
C ALA A 3 16.53 8.13 -5.16
N GLU A 4 17.82 7.76 -5.26
CA GLU A 4 18.90 8.66 -5.71
C GLU A 4 19.41 8.34 -7.12
N ASP A 5 18.67 7.52 -7.87
CA ASP A 5 18.97 7.24 -9.27
C ASP A 5 18.16 8.17 -10.18
N ASP A 6 18.81 9.20 -10.73
CA ASP A 6 18.20 10.21 -11.60
C ASP A 6 17.59 9.62 -12.90
N SER A 7 17.83 8.34 -13.20
CA SER A 7 17.20 7.66 -14.33
C SER A 7 15.76 7.19 -14.06
N ILE A 8 15.31 7.19 -12.80
CA ILE A 8 14.01 6.70 -12.37
C ILE A 8 13.14 7.88 -11.91
N SER A 9 11.92 7.97 -12.45
CA SER A 9 10.95 8.99 -12.02
C SER A 9 10.62 8.84 -10.52
N THR A 10 10.59 9.94 -9.78
CA THR A 10 10.18 9.95 -8.37
C THR A 10 8.72 9.54 -8.17
N SER A 11 7.89 9.67 -9.21
CA SER A 11 6.51 9.19 -9.26
C SER A 11 6.37 7.72 -9.69
N SER A 12 7.49 7.00 -9.83
CA SER A 12 7.44 5.57 -10.12
C SER A 12 7.09 4.81 -8.85
N GLY A 13 5.97 4.10 -8.89
CA GLY A 13 5.46 3.31 -7.79
C GLY A 13 4.94 1.95 -8.22
N THR A 14 4.79 1.06 -7.25
CA THR A 14 4.19 -0.26 -7.46
C THR A 14 3.49 -0.76 -6.21
N THR A 15 2.45 -1.55 -6.43
CA THR A 15 1.83 -2.35 -5.38
C THR A 15 2.67 -3.61 -5.16
N ALA A 16 2.61 -4.17 -3.96
CA ALA A 16 3.35 -5.36 -3.61
C ALA A 16 2.50 -6.28 -2.74
N LEU A 17 2.34 -7.52 -3.18
CA LEU A 17 1.75 -8.59 -2.39
C LEU A 17 2.70 -9.77 -2.39
N THR A 18 3.08 -10.22 -1.20
CA THR A 18 4.03 -11.32 -1.01
C THR A 18 3.42 -12.39 -0.11
N ALA A 19 3.65 -13.65 -0.49
CA ALA A 19 3.31 -14.81 0.31
C ALA A 19 4.58 -15.60 0.65
N LEU A 20 4.85 -15.80 1.94
CA LEU A 20 5.94 -16.65 2.42
C LEU A 20 5.36 -17.95 2.99
N ILE A 21 5.81 -19.07 2.44
CA ILE A 21 5.44 -20.41 2.89
C ILE A 21 6.63 -21.05 3.60
N LEU A 22 6.48 -21.33 4.90
CA LEU A 22 7.47 -22.03 5.71
C LEU A 22 6.83 -23.27 6.34
N GLY A 23 7.01 -24.42 5.69
CA GLY A 23 6.37 -25.67 6.10
C GLY A 23 4.85 -25.57 6.00
N ARG A 24 4.18 -25.42 7.16
CA ARG A 24 2.71 -25.26 7.26
C ARG A 24 2.27 -23.83 7.58
N LEU A 25 3.21 -22.89 7.70
CA LEU A 25 2.94 -21.48 7.92
C LEU A 25 2.82 -20.75 6.57
N LEU A 26 1.76 -19.98 6.40
CA LEU A 26 1.57 -19.03 5.30
C LEU A 26 1.49 -17.64 5.90
N LEU A 27 2.44 -16.76 5.54
CA LEU A 27 2.42 -15.34 5.89
C LEU A 27 2.14 -14.55 4.62
N VAL A 28 1.23 -13.59 4.68
CA VAL A 28 0.89 -12.70 3.58
C VAL A 28 1.11 -11.25 4.03
N ALA A 29 1.75 -10.46 3.18
CA ALA A 29 1.97 -9.03 3.38
C ALA A 29 1.53 -8.29 2.10
N ASN A 30 0.82 -7.17 2.27
CA ASN A 30 0.28 -6.40 1.15
C ASN A 30 0.53 -4.90 1.33
N ALA A 31 1.04 -4.22 0.30
CA ALA A 31 1.07 -2.76 0.20
C ALA A 31 0.46 -2.37 -1.15
N GLY A 32 -0.80 -1.90 -1.14
CA GLY A 32 -1.56 -1.56 -2.33
C GLY A 32 -2.90 -2.30 -2.41
N ASP A 33 -3.45 -2.42 -3.61
CA ASP A 33 -4.75 -3.04 -3.88
C ASP A 33 -4.66 -4.42 -4.57
N CYS A 34 -3.48 -5.05 -4.52
CA CYS A 34 -3.37 -6.47 -4.81
C CYS A 34 -4.06 -7.30 -3.73
N ARG A 35 -4.54 -8.50 -4.10
CA ARG A 35 -5.31 -9.36 -3.20
C ARG A 35 -4.83 -10.80 -3.19
N ALA A 36 -4.67 -11.36 -2.00
CA ALA A 36 -4.47 -12.78 -1.75
C ALA A 36 -5.74 -13.40 -1.17
N VAL A 37 -6.18 -14.49 -1.78
CA VAL A 37 -7.30 -15.31 -1.29
C VAL A 37 -6.85 -16.76 -1.26
N LEU A 38 -6.99 -17.40 -0.10
CA LEU A 38 -6.67 -18.81 0.09
C LEU A 38 -7.94 -19.65 -0.07
N CYS A 39 -7.87 -20.68 -0.93
CA CYS A 39 -8.90 -21.71 -0.96
C CYS A 39 -8.56 -22.82 0.05
N ARG A 40 -9.46 -23.08 1.00
CA ARG A 40 -9.32 -24.18 1.96
C ARG A 40 -10.63 -24.96 2.05
N LYS A 41 -10.61 -26.23 1.62
CA LYS A 41 -11.79 -27.11 1.60
C LYS A 41 -12.98 -26.53 0.81
N GLY A 42 -12.71 -25.79 -0.27
CA GLY A 42 -13.73 -25.16 -1.10
C GLY A 42 -14.22 -23.81 -0.59
N GLU A 43 -13.73 -23.33 0.56
CA GLU A 43 -14.03 -21.99 1.08
C GLU A 43 -12.92 -21.01 0.68
N ALA A 44 -13.31 -19.81 0.25
CA ALA A 44 -12.41 -18.70 -0.01
C ALA A 44 -12.18 -17.92 1.29
N ILE A 45 -10.91 -17.72 1.64
CA ILE A 45 -10.47 -17.02 2.86
C ILE A 45 -9.60 -15.86 2.42
N ASP A 46 -10.01 -14.63 2.72
CA ASP A 46 -9.21 -13.44 2.45
C ASP A 46 -7.95 -13.46 3.33
N MET A 47 -6.79 -13.33 2.68
CA MET A 47 -5.47 -13.35 3.34
C MET A 47 -4.81 -11.97 3.37
N SER A 48 -5.42 -10.97 2.73
CA SER A 48 -4.96 -9.58 2.69
C SER A 48 -6.15 -8.63 2.61
N GLU A 49 -5.95 -7.38 3.01
CA GLU A 49 -6.90 -6.28 2.81
C GLU A 49 -6.35 -5.31 1.76
N ASP A 50 -7.19 -4.83 0.83
CA ASP A 50 -6.77 -3.83 -0.16
C ASP A 50 -6.61 -2.46 0.53
N HIS A 51 -5.48 -1.79 0.31
CA HIS A 51 -5.22 -0.47 0.88
C HIS A 51 -5.76 0.67 0.01
N ARG A 52 -7.09 0.73 -0.17
CA ARG A 52 -7.76 1.78 -0.96
C ARG A 52 -8.10 3.03 -0.14
N PRO A 53 -8.03 4.25 -0.73
CA PRO A 53 -8.44 5.51 -0.09
C PRO A 53 -9.87 5.54 0.45
N THR A 54 -10.75 4.70 -0.08
CA THR A 54 -12.15 4.60 0.35
C THR A 54 -12.35 3.72 1.59
N HIS A 55 -11.34 2.94 2.01
CA HIS A 55 -11.43 2.16 3.25
C HIS A 55 -11.43 3.10 4.46
N PRO A 56 -12.39 2.98 5.40
CA PRO A 56 -12.51 3.92 6.51
C PRO A 56 -11.26 4.02 7.40
N SER A 57 -10.53 2.92 7.59
CA SER A 57 -9.28 2.86 8.35
C SER A 57 -8.17 3.67 7.65
N GLU A 58 -7.94 3.41 6.36
CA GLU A 58 -6.92 4.10 5.57
C GLU A 58 -7.26 5.57 5.37
N LYS A 59 -8.52 5.91 5.08
CA LYS A 59 -8.99 7.29 4.97
C LYS A 59 -8.66 8.08 6.24
N ARG A 60 -9.03 7.55 7.41
CA ARG A 60 -8.75 8.18 8.70
C ARG A 60 -7.25 8.36 8.92
N ARG A 61 -6.45 7.33 8.68
CA ARG A 61 -4.99 7.38 8.82
C ARG A 61 -4.38 8.46 7.93
N VAL A 62 -4.79 8.52 6.66
CA VAL A 62 -4.32 9.52 5.70
C VAL A 62 -4.66 10.94 6.16
N GLU A 63 -5.91 11.17 6.58
CA GLU A 63 -6.38 12.49 7.05
C GLU A 63 -5.67 12.92 8.34
N GLU A 64 -5.42 12.00 9.28
CA GLU A 64 -4.64 12.26 10.51
C GLU A 64 -3.18 12.65 10.24
N LEU A 65 -2.63 12.21 9.10
CA LEU A 65 -1.28 12.54 8.64
C LEU A 65 -1.24 13.75 7.69
N GLY A 66 -2.36 14.48 7.56
CA GLY A 66 -2.45 15.70 6.75
C GLY A 66 -2.61 15.48 5.26
N GLY A 67 -2.85 14.25 4.82
CA GLY A 67 -3.32 13.96 3.46
C GLY A 67 -4.83 14.15 3.33
N PHE A 68 -5.37 13.99 2.12
CA PHE A 68 -6.80 14.06 1.86
C PHE A 68 -7.21 13.04 0.79
N ILE A 69 -8.50 12.72 0.74
CA ILE A 69 -9.07 11.86 -0.31
C ILE A 69 -9.96 12.72 -1.22
N ASP A 70 -9.64 12.73 -2.52
CA ASP A 70 -10.40 13.41 -3.55
C ASP A 70 -10.83 12.42 -4.64
N ASP A 71 -12.12 12.31 -4.91
CA ASP A 71 -12.75 11.35 -5.82
C ASP A 71 -12.22 9.89 -5.71
N GLY A 72 -11.87 9.45 -4.50
CA GLY A 72 -11.33 8.12 -4.25
C GLY A 72 -9.82 7.97 -4.48
N TYR A 73 -9.09 9.08 -4.66
CA TYR A 73 -7.63 9.13 -4.80
C TYR A 73 -6.98 9.83 -3.60
N LEU A 74 -5.86 9.27 -3.11
CA LEU A 74 -4.97 9.88 -2.14
C LEU A 74 -4.36 11.15 -2.73
N ASN A 75 -4.59 12.27 -2.07
CA ASN A 75 -4.17 13.62 -2.47
C ASN A 75 -4.56 13.96 -3.92
N GLY A 76 -5.61 13.32 -4.46
CA GLY A 76 -6.04 13.47 -5.86
C GLY A 76 -5.14 12.77 -6.90
N VAL A 77 -4.18 11.93 -6.47
CA VAL A 77 -3.15 11.36 -7.36
C VAL A 77 -3.22 9.83 -7.44
N LEU A 78 -3.18 9.12 -6.31
CA LEU A 78 -3.07 7.65 -6.30
C LEU A 78 -4.36 6.96 -5.84
N SER A 79 -4.74 5.87 -6.51
CA SER A 79 -5.89 5.04 -6.13
C SER A 79 -5.60 4.08 -4.97
N VAL A 80 -4.40 4.17 -4.37
CA VAL A 80 -3.93 3.38 -3.22
C VAL A 80 -3.37 4.30 -2.14
N THR A 81 -3.38 3.81 -0.91
CA THR A 81 -2.86 4.53 0.27
C THR A 81 -1.56 3.95 0.79
N ARG A 82 -1.14 2.81 0.22
CA ARG A 82 0.14 2.15 0.49
C ARG A 82 0.77 1.65 -0.80
N ALA A 83 2.06 1.91 -0.99
CA ALA A 83 2.82 1.50 -2.17
C ALA A 83 4.34 1.54 -1.92
N LEU A 84 5.08 0.75 -2.70
CA LEU A 84 6.52 0.91 -2.84
C LEU A 84 6.80 1.97 -3.90
N GLY A 85 7.83 2.79 -3.73
CA GLY A 85 8.10 3.93 -4.62
C GLY A 85 7.23 5.15 -4.33
N ASP A 86 6.82 5.89 -5.36
CA ASP A 86 6.02 7.13 -5.27
C ASP A 86 6.63 8.12 -4.26
N TRP A 87 7.93 8.37 -4.39
CA TRP A 87 8.73 9.12 -3.44
C TRP A 87 8.33 10.60 -3.35
N ASP A 88 7.81 11.16 -4.45
CA ASP A 88 7.28 12.53 -4.48
C ASP A 88 6.03 12.71 -3.60
N LEU A 89 5.29 11.63 -3.35
CA LEU A 89 4.13 11.60 -2.45
C LEU A 89 4.50 11.19 -1.02
N LYS A 90 5.77 10.84 -0.78
CA LYS A 90 6.29 10.51 0.56
C LYS A 90 6.98 11.72 1.16
N LEU A 91 6.54 12.11 2.36
CA LEU A 91 7.11 13.28 3.04
C LEU A 91 8.60 13.07 3.36
N PRO A 92 9.50 14.00 2.97
CA PRO A 92 10.93 13.91 3.26
C PRO A 92 11.17 13.92 4.78
N GLY A 93 11.81 12.87 5.31
CA GLY A 93 12.24 12.81 6.71
C GLY A 93 11.14 12.56 7.75
N ALA A 94 9.91 12.24 7.36
CA ALA A 94 8.81 12.02 8.31
C ALA A 94 8.70 10.55 8.74
N SER A 95 8.57 10.35 10.05
CA SER A 95 8.18 9.08 10.69
C SER A 95 6.78 8.58 10.28
N ALA A 96 5.98 9.39 9.58
CA ALA A 96 4.66 8.99 9.09
C ALA A 96 4.24 9.89 7.91
N SER A 97 4.10 9.29 6.71
CA SER A 97 3.61 9.93 5.48
C SER A 97 2.18 9.43 5.18
N PRO A 98 1.30 10.22 4.54
CA PRO A 98 0.00 9.73 4.10
C PRO A 98 0.11 8.47 3.21
N LEU A 99 1.10 8.45 2.30
CA LEU A 99 1.50 7.25 1.56
C LEU A 99 2.63 6.52 2.31
N ILE A 100 2.45 5.23 2.61
CA ILE A 100 3.46 4.39 3.27
C ILE A 100 3.71 3.08 2.51
N ALA A 101 4.79 2.38 2.86
CA ALA A 101 5.10 1.05 2.31
C ALA A 101 4.81 -0.10 3.29
N GLU A 102 4.29 0.21 4.48
CA GLU A 102 4.08 -0.78 5.54
C GLU A 102 2.87 -1.68 5.23
N PRO A 103 3.01 -3.01 5.38
CA PRO A 103 1.97 -3.96 5.04
C PRO A 103 0.79 -4.02 6.02
#